data_AF-A0A1G1ECI7-F1
#
_entry.id   AF-A0A1G1ECI7-F1
#
_cell.length_a   1.000
_cell.length_b   1.000
_cell.length_c   1.000
_cell.angle_alpha   90.00
_cell.angle_beta   90.00
_cell.angle_gamma   90.00
#
_symmetry.space_group_name_H-M   'P 1'
#
loop_
_entity.id
_entity.type
_entity.pdbx_description
1 polymer ?
#
loop_
_entity_poly.entity_id
_entity_poly.type
_entity_poly.pdbx_seq_one_letter_code
_entity_poly.pdbx_strand_id
1 'polypeptide(L)'
;MDDGLYLSEALRIIPNRYLLVRIISDRVQQLNRGAKPLVDIEESRSLSLTEIACKEIVQGKLKLEKVTQEPKKAKKKKDITGR
;
A
#
# COMPACT_ATOMS: atom_id res chain seq x y z
N MET A 1 -18.49 7.93 -12.82
CA MET A 1 -17.06 8.02 -12.47
C MET A 1 -17.00 8.08 -10.96
N ASP A 2 -16.88 6.90 -10.33
CA ASP A 2 -16.92 6.71 -8.87
C ASP A 2 -15.53 6.82 -8.25
N ASP A 3 -14.74 7.81 -8.69
CA ASP A 3 -13.32 7.94 -8.34
C ASP A 3 -13.08 8.20 -6.83
N GLY A 4 -14.14 8.52 -6.07
CA GLY A 4 -14.10 8.83 -4.64
C GLY A 4 -14.59 7.72 -3.70
N LEU A 5 -15.21 6.64 -4.19
CA LEU A 5 -15.90 5.67 -3.32
C LEU A 5 -14.93 4.94 -2.40
N TYR A 6 -13.85 4.40 -2.96
CA TYR A 6 -12.92 3.55 -2.22
C TYR A 6 -12.08 4.31 -1.19
N LEU A 7 -11.85 5.62 -1.38
CA LEU A 7 -11.12 6.42 -0.38
C LEU A 7 -11.96 6.65 0.88
N SER A 8 -13.24 6.94 0.70
CA SER A 8 -14.18 7.12 1.82
C SER A 8 -14.36 5.81 2.60
N GLU A 9 -14.44 4.68 1.89
CA GLU A 9 -14.51 3.35 2.51
C GLU A 9 -13.19 2.97 3.20
N ALA A 10 -12.05 3.24 2.58
CA ALA A 10 -10.75 2.99 3.20
C ALA A 10 -10.55 3.83 4.48
N LEU A 11 -11.10 5.05 4.55
CA LEU A 11 -11.11 5.86 5.77
C LEU A 11 -11.96 5.25 6.90
N ARG A 12 -13.01 4.49 6.58
CA ARG A 12 -13.78 3.76 7.61
C ARG A 12 -12.98 2.61 8.21
N ILE A 13 -12.08 1.99 7.44
CA ILE A 13 -11.21 0.89 7.88
C ILE A 13 -9.96 1.42 8.58
N ILE A 14 -9.38 2.51 8.07
CA ILE A 14 -8.19 3.18 8.62
C ILE A 14 -8.54 4.65 8.90
N PRO A 15 -9.12 4.95 10.09
CA PRO A 15 -9.59 6.30 10.42
C PRO A 15 -8.48 7.34 10.51
N ASN A 16 -7.25 6.90 10.80
CA ASN A 16 -6.09 7.78 10.82
C ASN A 16 -5.67 8.12 9.39
N ARG A 17 -6.00 9.34 8.96
CA ARG A 17 -5.70 9.86 7.61
C ARG A 17 -4.22 9.81 7.26
N TYR A 18 -3.34 10.17 8.19
CA TYR A 18 -1.89 10.14 7.96
C TYR A 18 -1.39 8.71 7.74
N LEU A 19 -1.89 7.76 8.54
CA LEU A 19 -1.57 6.35 8.39
C LEU A 19 -2.11 5.80 7.06
N LEU A 20 -3.36 6.14 6.70
CA LEU A 20 -3.97 5.74 5.44
C LEU A 20 -3.16 6.22 4.23
N VAL A 21 -2.83 7.52 4.18
CA VAL A 21 -2.01 8.10 3.10
C VAL A 21 -0.66 7.40 3.00
N ARG A 22 -0.03 7.10 4.15
CA ARG A 22 1.25 6.39 4.17
C ARG A 22 1.13 4.96 3.62
N ILE A 23 0.13 4.21 4.05
CA ILE A 23 -0.12 2.83 3.57
C ILE A 23 -0.40 2.83 2.07
N ILE A 24 -1.25 3.74 1.58
CA ILE A 24 -1.53 3.90 0.15
C ILE A 24 -0.25 4.22 -0.61
N SER A 25 0.54 5.18 -0.12
CA SER A 25 1.81 5.58 -0.75
C SER A 25 2.79 4.41 -0.84
N ASP A 26 2.98 3.68 0.25
CA ASP A 26 3.87 2.53 0.30
C ASP A 26 3.39 1.43 -0.66
N ARG A 27 2.07 1.21 -0.74
CA ARG A 27 1.51 0.19 -1.64
C ARG A 27 1.61 0.60 -3.11
N VAL A 28 1.33 1.85 -3.45
CA VAL A 28 1.52 2.39 -4.80
C VAL A 28 2.97 2.24 -5.25
N GLN A 29 3.94 2.47 -4.35
CA GLN A 29 5.36 2.23 -4.66
C GLN A 29 5.67 0.76 -4.95
N GLN A 30 5.02 -0.19 -4.25
CA GLN A 30 5.17 -1.62 -4.54
C GLN A 30 4.61 -1.97 -5.92
N LEU A 31 3.40 -1.48 -6.24
CA LEU A 31 2.75 -1.72 -7.52
C LEU A 31 3.57 -1.14 -8.68
N ASN A 32 4.10 0.08 -8.52
CA ASN A 32 5.02 0.69 -9.49
C ASN A 32 6.29 -0.15 -9.75
N ARG A 33 6.74 -0.92 -8.75
CA ARG A 33 7.89 -1.83 -8.87
C ARG A 33 7.51 -3.21 -9.45
N GLY A 34 6.27 -3.36 -9.94
CA GLY A 34 5.79 -4.60 -10.54
C GLY A 34 5.20 -5.60 -9.55
N ALA A 35 4.92 -5.19 -8.30
CA ALA A 35 4.15 -6.04 -7.41
C ALA A 35 2.76 -6.30 -7.98
N LYS A 36 2.29 -7.55 -7.91
CA LYS A 36 0.95 -7.89 -8.39
C LYS A 36 -0.11 -7.26 -7.47
N PRO A 37 -1.21 -6.74 -8.04
CA PRO A 37 -2.42 -6.45 -7.30
C PRO A 37 -2.92 -7.68 -6.53
N LEU A 38 -3.45 -7.48 -5.33
CA LEU A 38 -4.03 -8.52 -4.49
C LEU A 38 -5.54 -8.70 -4.76
N VAL A 39 -6.14 -7.72 -5.43
CA VAL A 39 -7.53 -7.72 -5.87
C VAL A 39 -7.60 -8.01 -7.36
N ASP A 40 -8.68 -8.66 -7.79
CA ASP A 40 -8.97 -8.81 -9.20
C ASP A 40 -9.28 -7.45 -9.82
N ILE A 41 -8.64 -7.21 -10.95
CA ILE A 41 -8.85 -6.05 -11.80
C ILE A 41 -9.58 -6.58 -13.02
N GLU A 42 -10.84 -6.19 -13.17
CA GLU A 42 -11.62 -6.47 -14.36
C GLU A 42 -10.87 -5.94 -15.59
N GLU A 43 -10.65 -6.78 -16.60
CA GLU A 43 -9.89 -6.42 -17.80
C GLU A 43 -10.49 -5.22 -18.56
N SER A 44 -11.79 -5.00 -18.39
CA SER A 44 -12.54 -3.89 -19.00
C SER A 44 -12.31 -2.53 -18.33
N ARG A 45 -11.62 -2.49 -17.18
CA ARG A 45 -11.50 -1.26 -16.38
C ARG A 45 -10.05 -0.94 -16.05
N SER A 46 -9.57 0.17 -16.59
CA SER A 46 -8.28 0.76 -16.22
C SER A 46 -8.39 1.44 -14.86
N LEU A 47 -7.92 0.78 -13.80
CA LEU A 47 -7.82 1.37 -12.46
C LEU A 47 -6.44 2.00 -12.26
N SER A 48 -6.41 3.16 -11.60
CA SER A 48 -5.16 3.74 -11.11
C SER A 48 -4.56 2.90 -9.97
N LEU A 49 -3.25 3.02 -9.75
CA LEU A 49 -2.58 2.32 -8.64
C LEU A 49 -3.15 2.73 -7.27
N THR A 50 -3.58 3.98 -7.14
CA THR A 50 -4.23 4.50 -5.93
C THR A 50 -5.57 3.80 -5.70
N GLU A 51 -6.39 3.63 -6.73
CA GLU A 51 -7.65 2.90 -6.63
C GLU A 51 -7.43 1.42 -6.29
N ILE A 52 -6.43 0.79 -6.90
CA ILE A 52 -6.05 -0.60 -6.57
C ILE A 52 -5.67 -0.70 -5.09
N ALA A 53 -4.81 0.19 -4.60
CA ALA A 53 -4.40 0.20 -3.20
C ALA A 53 -5.60 0.43 -2.25
N CYS A 54 -6.50 1.36 -2.56
CA CYS A 54 -7.72 1.59 -1.78
C CYS A 54 -8.63 0.36 -1.79
N LYS A 55 -8.83 -0.29 -2.95
CA LYS A 55 -9.64 -1.51 -3.09
C LYS A 55 -9.05 -2.67 -2.30
N GLU A 56 -7.73 -2.82 -2.27
CA GLU A 56 -7.04 -3.83 -1.45
C GLU A 56 -7.22 -3.58 0.06
N ILE A 57 -7.25 -2.32 0.50
CA ILE A 57 -7.57 -1.94 1.88
C ILE A 57 -9.03 -2.26 2.20
N VAL A 58 -9.96 -1.86 1.32
CA VAL A 58 -11.40 -2.10 1.48
C VAL A 58 -11.73 -3.59 1.57
N GLN A 59 -11.05 -4.42 0.77
CA GLN A 59 -11.23 -5.87 0.81
C GLN A 59 -10.39 -6.58 1.90
N GLY A 60 -9.62 -5.84 2.71
CA GLY A 60 -8.77 -6.41 3.75
C GLY A 60 -7.65 -7.33 3.24
N LYS A 61 -7.31 -7.25 1.95
CA LYS A 61 -6.28 -8.09 1.33
C LYS A 61 -4.86 -7.58 1.60
N LEU A 62 -4.72 -6.28 1.85
CA LEU A 62 -3.44 -5.68 2.19
C LEU A 62 -3.07 -6.01 3.65
N LYS A 63 -2.02 -6.81 3.86
CA LYS A 63 -1.51 -7.10 5.20
C LYS A 63 -0.88 -5.84 5.80
N LEU A 64 -1.57 -5.25 6.77
CA LEU A 64 -1.04 -4.14 7.56
C LEU A 64 -0.11 -4.74 8.63
N GLU A 65 1.20 -4.69 8.39
CA GLU A 65 2.16 -4.95 9.47
C GLU A 65 1.87 -3.95 10.60
N LYS A 66 1.58 -4.44 11.81
CA LYS A 66 1.41 -3.59 12.98
C LYS A 66 2.67 -2.73 13.09
N VAL A 67 2.52 -1.43 12.91
CA VAL A 67 3.60 -0.47 13.18
C VAL A 67 3.71 -0.36 14.70
N THR A 68 4.23 -1.39 15.34
CA THR A 68 4.82 -1.24 16.68
C THR A 68 5.93 -0.20 16.50
N GLN A 69 5.94 0.82 17.33
CA GLN A 69 6.87 1.95 17.26
C GLN A 69 8.30 1.54 17.65
N GLU A 70 8.77 0.37 17.23
CA GLU A 70 10.16 0.02 17.36
C GLU A 70 10.94 0.59 16.17
N PRO A 71 12.04 1.31 16.41
CA PRO A 71 12.85 1.88 15.35
C PRO A 71 13.36 0.75 14.46
N LYS A 72 12.94 0.73 13.18
CA LYS A 72 13.45 -0.22 12.19
C LYS A 72 14.96 -0.02 12.08
N LYS A 73 15.73 -0.95 12.67
CA LYS A 73 17.19 -1.00 12.54
C LYS A 73 17.53 -1.01 11.05
N ALA A 74 18.21 0.05 10.60
CA ALA A 74 18.72 0.14 9.23
C ALA A 74 19.51 -1.13 8.91
N LYS A 75 19.13 -1.83 7.83
CA LYS A 75 19.92 -2.93 7.29
C LYS A 75 21.29 -2.38 6.91
N LYS A 76 22.32 -2.62 7.73
CA LYS A 76 23.72 -2.31 7.38
C LYS A 76 24.03 -3.04 6.08
N LYS A 77 24.27 -2.29 5.00
CA LYS A 77 25.04 -2.81 3.86
C LYS A 77 26.39 -3.21 4.45
N LYS A 78 26.76 -4.49 4.35
CA LYS A 78 28.13 -4.91 4.62
C LYS A 78 28.96 -4.39 3.47
N ASP A 79 29.69 -3.31 3.71
CA ASP A 79 30.79 -2.91 2.83
C ASP A 79 31.80 -4.05 2.85
N ILE A 80 31.92 -4.73 1.70
CA ILE A 80 32.95 -5.72 1.44
C ILE A 80 34.16 -4.93 0.94
N THR A 81 34.96 -4.42 1.87
CA THR A 81 36.28 -3.88 1.57
C THR A 81 37.30 -4.61 2.42
N GLY A 82 38.27 -5.24 1.76
CA GLY A 82 39.59 -5.50 2.32
C GLY A 82 40.03 -6.96 2.37
N ARG A 83 40.58 -7.48 1.27
CA ARG A 83 42.03 -7.63 1.06
C ARG A 83 42.31 -8.15 -0.35
#